data_AF-A0A2J6XC96-F1
#
_entry.id   AF-A0A2J6XC96-F1
#
_cell.length_a   1.000
_cell.length_b   1.000
_cell.length_c   1.000
_cell.angle_alpha   90.00
_cell.angle_beta   90.00
_cell.angle_gamma   90.00
#
_symmetry.space_group_name_H-M   'P 1'
#
loop_
_entity.id
_entity.type
_entity.pdbx_description
1 polymer ?
#
loop_
_entity_poly.entity_id
_entity_poly.type
_entity_poly.pdbx_seq_one_letter_code
_entity_poly.pdbx_strand_id
1 'polypeptide(L)'
;GYAMNEPVQLREQGVEVNVLLAADVFNLAANGIAVSEVLIAQEPELVRKFVRASLRGLADTLANPAEAFDLSLQFIPEAQLGNLDLQRKVLEESLPFWQNELTAQHGLGYTDGQLWVRTEQFMREAGLLAGSVEVEKAYTNEFVPGKS
;
A
#
# COMPACT_ATOMS: atom_id res chain seq x y z
N GLY A 1 6.70 11.94 -8.88
CA GLY A 1 7.51 10.77 -8.54
C GLY A 1 6.98 10.13 -7.29
N TYR A 2 7.37 8.88 -7.05
CA TYR A 2 7.13 8.12 -5.84
C TYR A 2 8.17 8.48 -4.78
N ALA A 3 7.72 8.78 -3.56
CA ALA A 3 8.59 9.28 -2.48
C ALA A 3 9.76 8.34 -2.15
N MET A 4 9.57 7.04 -2.33
CA MET A 4 10.55 5.99 -2.08
C MET A 4 11.44 5.64 -3.30
N ASN A 5 11.20 6.24 -4.47
CA ASN A 5 11.93 5.88 -5.69
C ASN A 5 12.79 7.03 -6.22
N GLU A 6 12.20 8.05 -6.84
CA GLU A 6 12.93 9.15 -7.49
C GLU A 6 13.85 9.93 -6.53
N PRO A 7 13.45 10.23 -5.28
CA PRO A 7 14.36 10.86 -4.33
C PRO A 7 15.61 10.02 -4.03
N VAL A 8 15.48 8.69 -3.96
CA VAL A 8 16.61 7.77 -3.73
C VAL A 8 17.57 7.82 -4.91
N GLN A 9 17.04 7.72 -6.13
CA GLN A 9 17.86 7.79 -7.36
C GLN A 9 18.64 9.10 -7.47
N LEU A 10 18.00 10.22 -7.19
CA LEU A 10 18.62 11.55 -7.26
C LEU A 10 19.71 11.73 -6.20
N ARG A 11 19.48 11.25 -4.97
CA ARG A 11 20.50 11.28 -3.92
C ARG A 11 21.72 10.44 -4.26
N GLU A 12 21.54 9.26 -4.87
CA GLU A 12 22.65 8.43 -5.37
C GLU A 12 23.47 9.12 -6.47
N GLN A 13 22.88 10.08 -7.17
CA GLN A 13 23.55 10.92 -8.17
C GLN A 13 24.20 12.18 -7.55
N GLY A 14 24.17 12.32 -6.23
CA GLY A 14 24.72 13.48 -5.52
C GLY A 14 23.84 14.74 -5.59
N VAL A 15 22.58 14.60 -5.99
CA VAL A 15 21.62 15.71 -6.05
C VAL A 15 20.97 15.89 -4.68
N GLU A 16 20.99 17.10 -4.14
CA GLU A 16 20.21 17.44 -2.94
C GLU A 16 18.71 17.45 -3.28
N VAL A 17 17.91 16.73 -2.48
CA VAL A 17 16.46 16.56 -2.72
C VAL A 17 15.66 16.99 -1.50
N ASN A 18 14.73 17.91 -1.71
CA ASN A 18 13.64 18.18 -0.77
C ASN A 18 12.40 17.40 -1.20
N VAL A 19 11.79 16.68 -0.26
CA VAL A 19 10.56 15.91 -0.50
C VAL A 19 9.41 16.56 0.27
N LEU A 20 8.35 16.92 -0.46
CA LEU A 20 7.08 17.36 0.11
C LEU A 20 6.08 16.24 -0.08
N LEU A 21 5.63 15.61 1.00
CA LEU A 21 4.67 14.52 0.89
C LEU A 21 3.28 15.09 0.69
N ALA A 22 2.56 14.60 -0.33
CA ALA A 22 1.16 14.96 -0.52
C ALA A 22 0.33 14.59 0.74
N ALA A 23 0.70 13.51 1.43
CA ALA A 23 0.07 13.06 2.67
C ALA A 23 0.18 14.07 3.83
N ASP A 24 1.17 14.98 3.82
CA ASP A 24 1.30 16.03 4.84
C ASP A 24 0.20 17.09 4.72
N VAL A 25 -0.41 17.20 3.52
CA VAL A 25 -1.47 18.18 3.22
C VAL A 25 -2.82 17.49 3.03
N PHE A 26 -2.84 16.39 2.28
CA PHE A 26 -4.00 15.59 1.92
C PHE A 26 -3.75 14.13 2.26
N ASN A 27 -4.07 13.75 3.50
CA ASN A 27 -4.04 12.36 3.93
C ASN A 27 -5.32 11.65 3.45
N LEU A 28 -5.24 11.03 2.26
CA LEU A 28 -6.34 10.36 1.55
C LEU A 28 -6.12 8.83 1.50
N ALA A 29 -7.16 8.09 1.12
CA ALA A 29 -7.08 6.64 0.92
C ALA A 29 -5.98 6.30 -0.09
N ALA A 30 -5.08 5.41 0.31
CA ALA A 30 -3.93 4.99 -0.47
C ALA A 30 -4.21 3.68 -1.24
N ASN A 31 -3.16 3.10 -1.81
CA ASN A 31 -3.24 1.82 -2.51
C ASN A 31 -3.79 0.70 -1.60
N GLY A 32 -4.54 -0.22 -2.21
CA GLY A 32 -5.09 -1.39 -1.53
C GLY A 32 -5.39 -2.52 -2.50
N ILE A 33 -5.87 -3.64 -1.96
CA ILE A 33 -6.34 -4.77 -2.76
C ILE A 33 -7.77 -4.47 -3.20
N ALA A 34 -7.99 -4.36 -4.51
CA ALA A 34 -9.33 -4.23 -5.09
C ALA A 34 -9.85 -5.61 -5.52
N VAL A 35 -11.08 -5.92 -5.15
CA VAL A 35 -11.76 -7.18 -5.49
C VAL A 35 -13.17 -6.84 -5.99
N SER A 36 -13.65 -7.55 -7.01
CA SER A 36 -15.01 -7.32 -7.50
C SER A 36 -16.06 -7.78 -6.49
N GLU A 37 -17.18 -7.04 -6.41
CA GLU A 37 -18.31 -7.41 -5.56
C GLU A 37 -18.86 -8.81 -5.89
N VAL A 38 -18.84 -9.18 -7.18
CA VAL A 38 -19.25 -10.51 -7.66
C VAL A 38 -18.37 -11.60 -7.04
N LEU A 39 -17.04 -11.41 -7.01
CA LEU A 39 -16.13 -12.39 -6.44
C LEU A 39 -16.27 -12.48 -4.91
N ILE A 40 -16.48 -11.34 -4.25
CA ILE A 40 -16.78 -11.28 -2.81
C ILE A 40 -18.05 -12.07 -2.49
N ALA A 41 -19.11 -11.91 -3.28
CA ALA A 41 -20.38 -12.58 -3.06
C ALA A 41 -20.35 -14.08 -3.39
N GLN A 42 -19.65 -14.47 -4.46
CA GLN A 42 -19.64 -15.85 -4.94
C GLN A 42 -18.59 -16.72 -4.23
N GLU A 43 -17.40 -16.16 -3.95
CA GLU A 43 -16.27 -16.90 -3.38
C GLU A 43 -15.60 -16.14 -2.22
N PRO A 44 -16.33 -15.79 -1.14
CA PRO A 44 -15.77 -15.01 -0.02
C PRO A 44 -14.57 -15.69 0.65
N GLU A 45 -14.56 -17.02 0.69
CA GLU A 45 -13.44 -17.78 1.25
C GLU A 45 -12.18 -17.73 0.39
N LEU A 46 -12.32 -17.62 -0.94
CA LEU A 46 -11.19 -17.38 -1.83
C LEU A 46 -10.58 -16.01 -1.56
N VAL A 47 -11.42 -14.98 -1.45
CA VAL A 47 -11.00 -13.62 -1.12
C VAL A 47 -10.29 -13.58 0.23
N ARG A 48 -10.87 -14.22 1.26
CA ARG A 48 -10.29 -14.29 2.61
C ARG A 48 -8.92 -14.99 2.62
N LYS A 49 -8.76 -16.08 1.87
CA LYS A 49 -7.47 -16.78 1.74
C LYS A 49 -6.44 -15.93 1.01
N PHE A 50 -6.83 -15.27 -0.07
CA PHE A 50 -5.94 -14.39 -0.84
C PHE A 50 -5.44 -13.21 -0.01
N VAL A 51 -6.34 -12.50 0.67
CA VAL A 51 -5.98 -11.35 1.53
C VAL A 51 -5.05 -11.80 2.65
N ARG A 52 -5.37 -12.92 3.32
CA ARG A 52 -4.52 -13.49 4.37
C ARG A 52 -3.11 -13.85 3.87
N ALA A 53 -3.01 -14.50 2.70
CA ALA A 53 -1.72 -14.88 2.12
C ALA A 53 -0.90 -13.63 1.73
N SER A 54 -1.54 -12.64 1.13
CA SER A 54 -0.91 -11.37 0.73
C SER A 54 -0.35 -10.63 1.95
N LEU A 55 -1.15 -10.51 3.01
CA LEU A 55 -0.74 -9.85 4.26
C LEU A 55 0.35 -10.61 5.01
N ARG A 56 0.38 -11.95 4.89
CA ARG A 56 1.50 -12.74 5.40
C ARG A 56 2.79 -12.43 4.66
N GLY A 57 2.76 -12.38 3.33
CA GLY A 57 3.93 -11.98 2.54
C GLY A 57 4.42 -10.56 2.88
N LEU A 58 3.49 -9.63 3.11
CA LEU A 58 3.83 -8.29 3.59
C LEU A 58 4.49 -8.33 4.98
N ALA A 59 3.94 -9.08 5.92
CA ALA A 59 4.51 -9.25 7.26
C ALA A 59 5.91 -9.86 7.22
N ASP A 60 6.10 -10.91 6.42
CA ASP A 60 7.39 -11.57 6.22
C ASP A 60 8.42 -10.60 5.61
N THR A 61 7.99 -9.74 4.67
CA THR A 61 8.83 -8.70 4.06
C THR A 61 9.22 -7.62 5.07
N LEU A 62 8.28 -7.16 5.90
CA LEU A 62 8.56 -6.17 6.96
C LEU A 62 9.52 -6.74 8.02
N ALA A 63 9.43 -8.04 8.31
CA ALA A 63 10.29 -8.72 9.28
C ALA A 63 11.70 -9.01 8.74
N ASN A 64 11.82 -9.35 7.45
CA ASN A 64 13.09 -9.65 6.80
C ASN A 64 13.15 -9.11 5.36
N PRO A 65 13.35 -7.80 5.17
CA PRO A 65 13.30 -7.17 3.85
C PRO A 65 14.42 -7.65 2.92
N ALA A 66 15.60 -8.01 3.47
CA ALA A 66 16.72 -8.52 2.68
C ALA A 66 16.40 -9.90 2.07
N GLU A 67 15.88 -10.82 2.88
CA GLU A 67 15.45 -12.14 2.39
C GLU A 67 14.30 -12.02 1.39
N ALA A 68 13.32 -11.16 1.66
CA ALA A 68 12.21 -10.92 0.75
C ALA A 68 12.69 -10.35 -0.60
N PHE A 69 13.67 -9.43 -0.59
CA PHE A 69 14.28 -8.90 -1.80
C PHE A 69 14.96 -10.01 -2.61
N ASP A 70 15.86 -10.78 -1.98
CA ASP A 70 16.61 -11.83 -2.68
C ASP A 70 15.69 -12.95 -3.20
N LEU A 71 14.62 -13.28 -2.47
CA LEU A 71 13.60 -14.20 -2.93
C LEU A 71 12.84 -13.64 -4.13
N SER A 72 12.47 -12.35 -4.11
CA SER A 72 11.72 -11.71 -5.20
C SER A 72 12.47 -11.76 -6.54
N LEU A 73 13.81 -11.69 -6.53
CA LEU A 73 14.65 -11.77 -7.73
C LEU A 73 14.52 -13.11 -8.47
N GLN A 74 14.11 -14.18 -7.77
CA GLN A 74 13.87 -15.49 -8.40
C GLN A 74 12.58 -15.50 -9.21
N PHE A 75 11.62 -14.63 -8.88
CA PHE A 75 10.32 -14.52 -9.55
C PHE A 75 10.28 -13.38 -10.58
N ILE A 76 11.20 -12.42 -10.49
CA ILE A 76 11.32 -11.29 -11.41
C ILE A 76 12.77 -11.23 -11.95
N PRO A 77 13.17 -12.13 -12.87
CA PRO A 77 14.54 -12.19 -13.37
C PRO A 77 15.03 -10.87 -13.98
N GLU A 78 14.13 -10.08 -14.56
CA GLU A 78 14.44 -8.77 -15.15
C GLU A 78 14.93 -7.75 -14.11
N ALA A 79 14.51 -7.89 -12.84
CA ALA A 79 14.98 -7.02 -11.76
C ALA A 79 16.50 -7.20 -11.52
N GLN A 80 17.05 -8.38 -11.85
CA GLN A 80 18.48 -8.67 -11.77
C GLN A 80 19.33 -7.86 -12.76
N LEU A 81 18.73 -7.34 -13.83
CA LEU A 81 19.42 -6.54 -14.84
C LEU A 81 19.64 -5.08 -14.40
N GLY A 82 18.94 -4.65 -13.35
CA GLY A 82 19.06 -3.30 -12.80
C GLY A 82 20.16 -3.16 -11.75
N ASN A 83 20.26 -1.96 -11.17
CA ASN A 83 21.14 -1.73 -10.03
C ASN A 83 20.48 -2.28 -8.75
N LEU A 84 20.96 -3.43 -8.26
CA LEU A 84 20.37 -4.12 -7.11
C LEU A 84 20.51 -3.34 -5.82
N ASP A 85 21.62 -2.63 -5.63
CA ASP A 85 21.83 -1.83 -4.42
C ASP A 85 20.86 -0.65 -4.36
N LEU A 86 20.62 0.00 -5.51
CA LEU A 86 19.60 1.03 -5.62
C LEU A 86 18.20 0.46 -5.36
N GLN A 87 17.87 -0.70 -5.93
CA GLN A 87 16.56 -1.33 -5.73
C GLN A 87 16.32 -1.74 -4.26
N ARG A 88 17.36 -2.22 -3.56
CA ARG A 88 17.30 -2.49 -2.11
C ARG A 88 17.01 -1.22 -1.32
N LYS A 89 17.70 -0.11 -1.61
CA LYS A 89 17.42 1.19 -0.97
C LYS A 89 15.97 1.63 -1.22
N VAL A 90 15.45 1.45 -2.43
CA VAL A 90 14.04 1.74 -2.75
C VAL A 90 13.08 0.86 -1.93
N LEU A 91 13.38 -0.43 -1.75
CA LEU A 91 12.60 -1.30 -0.88
C LEU A 91 12.63 -0.81 0.57
N GLU A 92 13.81 -0.50 1.10
CA GLU A 92 13.97 0.02 2.47
C GLU A 92 13.17 1.30 2.70
N GLU A 93 13.19 2.23 1.75
CA GLU A 93 12.42 3.47 1.76
C GLU A 93 10.91 3.24 1.58
N SER A 94 10.50 2.08 1.07
CA SER A 94 9.09 1.71 0.94
C SER A 94 8.49 1.19 2.25
N LEU A 95 9.28 0.55 3.12
CA LEU A 95 8.79 -0.13 4.33
C LEU A 95 7.97 0.79 5.26
N PRO A 96 8.37 2.06 5.51
CA PRO A 96 7.58 2.97 6.36
C PRO A 96 6.19 3.28 5.82
N PHE A 97 5.96 3.13 4.50
CA PHE A 97 4.65 3.39 3.88
C PHE A 97 3.69 2.21 3.99
N TRP A 98 4.16 1.03 4.41
CA TRP A 98 3.34 -0.19 4.46
C TRP A 98 2.76 -0.49 5.84
N GLN A 99 3.11 0.31 6.84
CA GLN A 99 2.62 0.19 8.19
C GLN A 99 2.48 1.57 8.84
N ASN A 100 1.53 1.67 9.76
CA ASN A 100 1.28 2.84 10.60
C ASN A 100 0.71 2.38 11.95
N GLU A 101 0.42 3.35 12.83
CA GLU A 101 -0.14 3.10 14.15
C GLU A 101 -1.44 2.28 14.12
N LEU A 102 -2.33 2.57 13.17
CA LEU A 102 -3.60 1.85 13.04
C LEU A 102 -3.39 0.40 12.58
N THR A 103 -2.46 0.15 11.66
CA THR A 103 -2.14 -1.23 11.27
C THR A 103 -1.39 -1.98 12.37
N ALA A 104 -0.63 -1.28 13.23
CA ALA A 104 -0.03 -1.89 14.41
C ALA A 104 -1.09 -2.27 15.45
N GLN A 105 -2.14 -1.46 15.59
CA GLN A 105 -3.25 -1.70 16.52
C GLN A 105 -4.25 -2.75 16.01
N HIS A 106 -4.58 -2.72 14.72
CA HIS A 106 -5.69 -3.48 14.13
C HIS A 106 -5.25 -4.58 13.17
N GLY A 107 -3.95 -4.71 12.90
CA GLY A 107 -3.38 -5.64 11.93
C GLY A 107 -3.09 -4.99 10.57
N LEU A 108 -2.10 -5.54 9.86
CA LEU A 108 -1.76 -5.12 8.50
C LEU A 108 -2.97 -5.21 7.57
N GLY A 109 -3.10 -4.26 6.66
CA GLY A 109 -4.22 -4.17 5.72
C GLY A 109 -5.48 -3.51 6.27
N TYR A 110 -5.53 -3.17 7.57
CA TYR A 110 -6.61 -2.36 8.12
C TYR A 110 -6.64 -0.97 7.48
N THR A 111 -7.84 -0.51 7.11
CA THR A 111 -8.09 0.85 6.62
C THR A 111 -9.11 1.58 7.50
N ASP A 112 -8.87 2.85 7.75
CA ASP A 112 -9.73 3.73 8.54
C ASP A 112 -10.85 4.32 7.70
N GLY A 113 -12.10 4.16 8.14
CA GLY A 113 -13.26 4.75 7.46
C GLY A 113 -13.20 6.27 7.35
N GLN A 114 -12.61 6.96 8.34
CA GLN A 114 -12.47 8.42 8.28
C GLN A 114 -11.50 8.86 7.18
N LEU A 115 -10.58 7.99 6.75
CA LEU A 115 -9.72 8.25 5.60
C LEU A 115 -10.53 8.28 4.31
N TRP A 116 -11.47 7.35 4.16
CA TRP A 116 -12.35 7.28 2.99
C TRP A 116 -13.37 8.42 2.96
N VAL A 117 -13.89 8.84 4.11
CA VAL A 117 -14.75 10.04 4.21
C VAL A 117 -14.01 11.29 3.73
N ARG A 118 -12.77 11.50 4.20
CA ARG A 118 -11.93 12.62 3.73
C ARG A 118 -11.62 12.54 2.25
N THR A 119 -11.43 11.33 1.72
CA THR A 119 -11.21 11.09 0.29
C THR A 119 -12.41 11.46 -0.54
N GLU A 120 -13.60 11.00 -0.16
CA GLU A 120 -14.86 11.37 -0.82
C GLU A 120 -15.04 12.88 -0.84
N GLN A 121 -14.86 13.52 0.32
CA GLN A 121 -15.04 14.96 0.45
C GLN A 121 -14.08 15.72 -0.47
N PHE A 122 -12.80 15.38 -0.43
CA PHE A 122 -11.79 15.99 -1.29
C PHE A 122 -12.15 15.85 -2.77
N MET A 123 -12.47 14.62 -3.21
CA MET A 123 -12.79 14.36 -4.62
C MET A 123 -14.07 15.08 -5.06
N ARG A 124 -15.08 15.16 -4.18
CA ARG A 124 -16.32 15.89 -4.44
C ARG A 124 -16.08 17.40 -4.56
N GLU A 125 -15.32 17.98 -3.62
CA GLU A 125 -14.97 19.41 -3.63
C GLU A 125 -14.09 19.79 -4.84
N ALA A 126 -13.24 18.87 -5.28
CA ALA A 126 -12.43 19.02 -6.49
C ALA A 126 -13.21 18.79 -7.81
N GLY A 127 -14.51 18.44 -7.74
CA GLY A 127 -15.33 18.16 -8.93
C GLY A 127 -14.96 16.87 -9.66
N LEU A 128 -14.28 15.94 -8.98
CA LEU A 128 -13.85 14.65 -9.52
C LEU A 128 -14.93 13.55 -9.38
N LEU A 129 -15.99 13.80 -8.60
CA LEU A 129 -17.13 12.92 -8.47
C LEU A 129 -18.37 13.53 -9.13
N ALA A 130 -19.13 12.69 -9.83
CA ALA A 130 -20.41 13.08 -10.41
C ALA A 130 -21.51 13.31 -9.36
N GLY A 131 -21.29 12.88 -8.12
CA GLY A 131 -22.21 12.99 -6.99
C GLY A 131 -21.60 12.38 -5.73
N SER A 132 -22.36 12.37 -4.64
CA SER A 132 -21.93 11.74 -3.39
C SER A 132 -21.76 10.24 -3.54
N VAL A 133 -20.72 9.68 -2.91
CA VAL A 133 -20.48 8.23 -2.83
C VAL A 133 -20.78 7.75 -1.42
N GLU A 134 -21.45 6.60 -1.30
CA GLU A 134 -21.59 5.89 -0.02
C GLU A 134 -20.24 5.29 0.36
N VAL A 135 -19.54 5.92 1.30
CA VAL A 135 -18.16 5.59 1.68
C VAL A 135 -18.05 4.16 2.23
N GLU A 136 -19.07 3.69 2.95
CA GLU A 136 -19.14 2.35 3.53
C GLU A 136 -19.20 1.24 2.47
N LYS A 137 -19.54 1.58 1.23
CA LYS A 137 -19.49 0.65 0.08
C LYS A 137 -18.14 0.70 -0.65
N ALA A 138 -17.31 1.71 -0.39
CA ALA A 138 -16.03 1.88 -1.08
C ALA A 138 -14.91 1.00 -0.50
N TYR A 139 -15.07 0.48 0.71
CA TYR A 139 -14.07 -0.38 1.36
C TYR A 139 -14.72 -1.37 2.34
N THR A 140 -13.99 -2.43 2.70
CA THR A 140 -14.35 -3.33 3.80
C THR A 140 -13.09 -3.83 4.51
N ASN A 141 -13.19 -4.00 5.84
CA ASN A 141 -12.16 -4.63 6.66
C ASN A 141 -12.48 -6.10 6.98
N GLU A 142 -13.57 -6.66 6.46
CA GLU A 142 -14.06 -8.01 6.80
C GLU A 142 -13.05 -9.13 6.43
N PHE A 143 -12.24 -8.91 5.40
CA PHE A 143 -11.27 -9.89 4.90
C PHE A 143 -9.89 -9.77 5.56
N VAL A 144 -9.67 -8.75 6.40
CA VAL A 144 -8.42 -8.55 7.12
C VAL A 144 -8.35 -9.53 8.32
N PRO A 145 -7.27 -10.32 8.46
CA PRO A 145 -7.12 -11.25 9.59
C PRO A 145 -7.11 -10.53 10.95
N GLY A 146 -7.66 -11.15 11.99
CA GLY A 146 -7.63 -10.62 13.36
C GLY A 146 -8.87 -9.85 13.79
N LYS A 147 -9.90 -9.77 12.93
CA LYS A 147 -11.26 -9.39 13.32
C LYS A 147 -12.19 -10.59 13.24
N SER A 148 -12.74 -10.98 14.39
CA SER A 148 -13.93 -11.81 14.55
C SER A 148 -15.08 -10.92 15.00
#